data_AF-A0AAU6AD82-F1
#
_entry.id   AF-A0AAU6AD82-F1
#
_cell.length_a   1.000
_cell.length_b   1.000
_cell.length_c   1.000
_cell.angle_alpha   90.00
_cell.angle_beta   90.00
_cell.angle_gamma   90.00
#
_symmetry.space_group_name_H-M   'P 1'
#
loop_
_entity.id
_entity.type
_entity.pdbx_description
1 polymer ?
#
loop_
_entity_poly.entity_id
_entity_poly.type
_entity_poly.pdbx_seq_one_letter_code
_entity_poly.pdbx_strand_id
1 'polypeptide(L)'
;MLDSTATAYELIDHEPDGTTEAVSALRGHPVSEAAKCLILMVKIDRRVTRYVLAIVPGDRRVDLNALRTLFAARLDRLLAMSGADYARLAEPRVERITGPDSD
;
A
#
# COMPACT_ATOMS: atom_id res chain seq x y z
N MET A 1 11.38 -14.09 -1.51
CA MET A 1 11.32 -13.66 -0.09
C MET A 1 12.55 -12.82 0.17
N LEU A 2 12.57 -11.85 1.10
CA LEU A 2 13.76 -10.99 1.26
C LEU A 2 15.02 -11.80 1.59
N ASP A 3 14.86 -12.88 2.35
CA ASP A 3 15.89 -13.88 2.66
C ASP A 3 16.56 -14.48 1.41
N SER A 4 15.77 -14.78 0.37
CA SER A 4 16.27 -15.39 -0.87
C SER A 4 17.05 -14.42 -1.76
N THR A 5 17.12 -13.14 -1.40
CA THR A 5 17.73 -12.08 -2.23
C THR A 5 18.94 -11.41 -1.59
N ALA A 6 19.35 -11.84 -0.38
CA ALA A 6 20.41 -11.20 0.41
C ALA A 6 20.20 -9.70 0.65
N THR A 7 18.93 -9.25 0.63
CA THR A 7 18.59 -7.86 0.96
C THR A 7 18.64 -7.70 2.47
N ALA A 8 19.43 -6.74 2.97
CA ALA A 8 19.50 -6.46 4.40
C ALA A 8 18.15 -5.94 4.92
N TYR A 9 17.67 -6.50 6.03
CA TYR A 9 16.45 -6.07 6.71
C TYR A 9 16.55 -6.31 8.22
N GLU A 10 15.71 -5.62 8.99
CA GLU A 10 15.53 -5.81 10.42
C GLU A 10 14.04 -6.04 10.70
N LEU A 11 13.72 -6.95 11.62
CA LEU A 11 12.35 -7.18 12.07
C LEU A 11 12.09 -6.41 13.35
N ILE A 12 11.03 -5.61 13.34
CA ILE A 12 10.56 -4.83 14.49
C ILE A 12 9.16 -5.33 14.82
N ASP A 13 9.05 -6.16 15.86
CA ASP A 13 7.75 -6.64 16.35
C ASP A 13 7.03 -5.54 17.13
N HIS A 14 5.76 -5.31 16.80
CA HIS A 14 4.90 -4.38 17.51
C HIS A 14 3.42 -4.79 17.38
N GLU A 15 2.60 -4.41 18.35
CA GLU A 15 1.15 -4.55 18.25
C GLU A 15 0.60 -3.71 17.08
N PRO A 16 -0.49 -4.11 16.41
CA PRO A 16 -1.08 -3.31 15.35
C PRO A 16 -1.42 -1.90 15.82
N ASP A 17 -0.84 -0.90 15.16
CA ASP A 17 -1.09 0.52 15.44
C ASP A 17 -1.68 1.19 14.20
N GLY A 18 -2.77 1.94 14.38
CA GLY A 18 -3.50 2.61 13.31
C GLY A 18 -2.90 3.97 12.90
N THR A 19 -1.85 4.43 13.58
CA THR A 19 -1.27 5.77 13.40
C THR A 19 0.13 5.68 12.79
N THR A 20 0.35 6.44 11.73
CA THR A 20 1.65 6.39 11.01
C THR A 20 2.77 6.99 11.85
N GLU A 21 2.45 7.99 12.67
CA GLU A 21 3.35 8.71 13.55
C GLU A 21 3.96 7.77 14.59
N ALA A 22 3.14 6.98 15.29
CA ALA A 22 3.62 6.02 16.29
C ALA A 22 4.50 4.93 15.65
N VAL A 23 4.04 4.36 14.53
CA VAL A 23 4.80 3.32 13.82
C VAL A 23 6.12 3.83 13.26
N SER A 24 6.16 5.07 12.76
CA SER A 24 7.42 5.66 12.24
C SER A 24 8.42 5.91 13.37
N ALA A 25 7.95 6.34 14.55
CA ALA A 25 8.80 6.48 15.73
C ALA A 25 9.39 5.14 16.18
N LEU A 26 8.59 4.06 16.18
CA LEU A 26 9.07 2.70 16.47
C LEU A 26 10.16 2.24 15.49
N ARG A 27 10.02 2.60 14.21
CA ARG A 27 10.99 2.27 13.14
C ARG A 27 12.21 3.20 13.09
N GLY A 28 12.25 4.25 13.91
CA GLY A 28 13.38 5.17 14.00
C GLY A 28 13.55 6.09 12.79
N HIS A 29 12.50 6.37 12.02
CA HIS A 29 12.55 7.25 10.85
C HIS A 29 11.46 8.33 10.90
N PRO A 30 11.67 9.50 10.25
CA PRO A 30 10.61 10.52 10.15
C PRO A 30 9.42 10.00 9.34
N VAL A 31 8.25 10.59 9.54
CA VAL A 31 7.01 10.21 8.83
C VAL A 31 7.13 10.41 7.32
N SER A 32 7.93 11.37 6.87
CA SER A 32 8.22 11.60 5.44
C SER A 32 9.00 10.46 4.77
N GLU A 33 9.64 9.59 5.55
CA GLU A 33 10.34 8.41 5.04
C GLU A 33 9.49 7.14 5.13
N ALA A 34 8.35 7.19 5.81
CA ALA A 34 7.42 6.08 5.81
C ALA A 34 6.79 5.89 4.42
N ALA A 35 6.61 4.65 3.98
CA ALA A 35 5.87 4.32 2.76
C ALA A 35 4.40 4.00 3.09
N LYS A 36 3.46 4.78 2.54
CA LYS A 36 2.03 4.48 2.55
C LYS A 36 1.62 3.89 1.21
N CYS A 37 0.98 2.73 1.26
CA CYS A 37 0.53 1.98 0.09
C CYS A 37 -1.00 1.98 0.02
N LEU A 38 -1.57 2.39 -1.11
CA LEU A 38 -3.00 2.31 -1.39
C LEU A 38 -3.24 1.53 -2.68
N ILE A 39 -4.17 0.58 -2.64
CA ILE A 39 -4.69 -0.07 -3.85
C ILE A 39 -5.90 0.72 -4.35
N LEU A 40 -5.85 1.15 -5.60
CA LEU A 40 -6.88 1.97 -6.23
C LEU A 40 -7.44 1.25 -7.45
N MET A 41 -8.76 1.25 -7.56
CA MET A 41 -9.45 0.82 -8.77
C MET A 41 -9.67 2.03 -9.67
N VAL A 42 -9.05 2.02 -10.84
CA VAL A 42 -9.12 3.07 -11.86
C VAL A 42 -9.95 2.60 -13.03
N LYS A 43 -11.17 3.10 -13.16
CA LYS A 43 -12.03 2.82 -14.32
C LYS A 43 -11.73 3.81 -15.44
N ILE A 44 -11.14 3.31 -16.52
CA ILE A 44 -10.83 4.13 -17.72
C ILE A 44 -12.14 4.38 -18.47
N ASP A 45 -12.93 3.33 -18.71
CA ASP A 45 -14.27 3.40 -19.28
C ASP A 45 -15.22 2.36 -18.62
N ARG A 46 -16.30 1.97 -19.31
CA ARG A 46 -17.26 0.96 -18.79
C ARG A 46 -16.75 -0.49 -18.87
N ARG A 47 -15.76 -0.77 -19.71
CA ARG A 47 -15.21 -2.10 -19.99
C ARG A 47 -13.82 -2.29 -19.42
N VAL A 48 -13.04 -1.22 -19.29
CA VAL A 48 -11.64 -1.26 -18.88
C VAL A 48 -11.45 -0.72 -17.47
N THR A 49 -11.03 -1.62 -16.59
CA THR A 49 -10.60 -1.32 -15.21
C THR A 49 -9.12 -1.65 -15.07
N ARG A 50 -8.38 -0.76 -14.41
CA ARG A 50 -7.00 -0.96 -13.97
C ARG A 50 -6.94 -0.93 -12.45
N TYR A 51 -6.01 -1.67 -11.87
CA TYR A 51 -5.69 -1.59 -10.44
C TYR A 51 -4.30 -0.98 -10.30
N VAL A 52 -4.17 -0.04 -9.37
CA VAL A 52 -2.93 0.73 -9.16
C VAL A 52 -2.52 0.58 -7.70
N LEU A 53 -1.27 0.19 -7.47
CA LEU A 53 -0.61 0.34 -6.18
C LEU A 53 0.08 1.70 -6.15
N ALA A 54 -0.50 2.65 -5.41
CA ALA A 54 0.09 3.96 -5.18
C ALA A 54 0.92 3.91 -3.90
N ILE A 55 2.22 4.23 -4.01
CA ILE A 55 3.14 4.35 -2.88
C ILE A 55 3.52 5.82 -2.73
N VAL A 56 3.29 6.39 -1.55
CA VAL A 56 3.61 7.79 -1.23
C VAL A 56 4.29 7.89 0.14
N PRO A 57 5.06 8.97 0.40
CA PRO A 57 5.53 9.29 1.74
C PRO A 57 4.41 9.34 2.79
N GLY A 58 4.72 9.03 4.04
CA GLY A 58 3.76 8.95 5.13
C GLY A 58 3.07 10.27 5.47
N ASP A 59 3.73 11.39 5.19
CA ASP A 59 3.23 12.75 5.38
C ASP A 59 2.45 13.27 4.15
N ARG A 60 2.32 12.45 3.10
CA ARG A 60 1.64 12.80 1.86
C ARG A 60 0.34 12.00 1.67
N ARG A 61 -0.48 12.54 0.77
CA ARG A 61 -1.69 11.89 0.28
C ARG A 61 -1.54 11.61 -1.20
N VAL A 62 -2.16 10.53 -1.66
CA VAL A 62 -2.23 10.21 -3.09
C VAL A 62 -3.07 11.29 -3.79
N ASP A 63 -2.52 11.87 -4.85
CA ASP A 63 -3.24 12.80 -5.70
C ASP A 63 -4.11 12.04 -6.72
N LEU A 64 -5.40 11.96 -6.44
CA LEU A 64 -6.37 11.30 -7.32
C LEU A 64 -6.57 12.03 -8.65
N ASN A 65 -6.33 13.35 -8.72
CA ASN A 65 -6.40 14.09 -9.98
C ASN A 65 -5.19 13.83 -10.87
N ALA A 66 -4.00 13.70 -10.28
CA ALA A 66 -2.80 13.28 -11.00
C ALA A 66 -2.99 11.86 -11.57
N LEU A 67 -3.50 10.92 -10.78
CA LEU A 67 -3.81 9.56 -11.26
C LEU A 67 -4.87 9.56 -12.36
N ARG A 68 -5.92 10.37 -12.23
CA ARG A 68 -6.92 10.53 -13.28
C ARG A 68 -6.28 10.96 -14.59
N THR A 69 -5.41 11.96 -14.54
CA THR A 69 -4.72 12.50 -15.71
C THR A 69 -3.80 11.45 -16.32
N LEU A 70 -3.01 10.76 -15.48
CA LEU A 70 -2.09 9.71 -15.91
C LEU A 70 -2.79 8.56 -16.64
N PHE A 71 -3.96 8.14 -16.15
CA PHE A 71 -4.71 7.01 -16.72
C PHE A 71 -5.83 7.42 -17.68
N ALA A 72 -5.94 8.71 -18.02
CA ALA A 72 -7.07 9.27 -18.77
C ALA A 72 -8.44 8.82 -18.23
N ALA A 73 -8.54 8.66 -16.91
CA ALA A 73 -9.71 8.10 -16.24
C ALA A 73 -10.79 9.16 -15.97
N ARG A 74 -11.99 8.70 -15.58
CA ARG A 74 -13.07 9.59 -15.14
C ARG A 74 -13.08 9.67 -13.61
N LEU A 75 -13.10 10.88 -13.05
CA LEU A 75 -12.94 11.13 -11.61
C LEU A 75 -14.04 10.48 -10.77
N ASP A 76 -15.28 10.46 -11.28
CA ASP A 76 -16.46 9.81 -10.68
C ASP A 76 -16.33 8.27 -10.57
N ARG A 77 -15.22 7.71 -11.07
CA ARG A 77 -15.00 6.27 -11.17
C ARG A 77 -13.65 5.81 -10.61
N LEU A 78 -12.97 6.69 -9.86
CA LEU A 78 -11.88 6.31 -8.97
C LEU A 78 -12.48 5.90 -7.64
N LEU A 79 -12.19 4.67 -7.21
CA LEU A 79 -12.60 4.17 -5.91
C LEU A 79 -11.35 3.92 -5.08
N ALA A 80 -11.23 4.65 -3.98
CA ALA A 80 -10.37 4.27 -2.87
C ALA A 80 -11.18 3.34 -1.97
N MET A 81 -10.72 2.11 -1.80
CA MET A 81 -11.36 1.14 -0.94
C MET A 81 -10.76 1.20 0.45
N SER A 82 -11.59 1.00 1.48
CA SER A 82 -11.06 0.79 2.83
C SER A 82 -10.25 -0.51 2.86
N GLY A 83 -9.28 -0.63 3.77
CA GLY A 83 -8.51 -1.87 3.93
C GLY A 83 -9.40 -3.08 4.25
N ALA A 84 -10.48 -2.87 5.01
CA ALA A 84 -11.45 -3.92 5.33
C ALA A 84 -12.26 -4.37 4.11
N ASP A 85 -12.72 -3.43 3.28
CA ASP A 85 -13.44 -3.75 2.04
C ASP A 85 -12.51 -4.39 1.01
N TYR A 86 -11.25 -3.94 0.95
CA TYR A 86 -10.22 -4.57 0.14
C TYR A 86 -9.98 -6.02 0.57
N ALA A 87 -9.75 -6.28 1.87
CA ALA A 87 -9.54 -7.63 2.37
C ALA A 87 -10.72 -8.56 2.05
N ARG A 88 -11.96 -8.07 2.20
CA ARG A 88 -13.18 -8.83 1.94
C ARG A 88 -13.39 -9.13 0.45
N LEU A 89 -13.11 -8.16 -0.44
CA LEU A 89 -13.43 -8.27 -1.86
C LEU A 89 -12.29 -8.85 -2.69
N ALA A 90 -11.04 -8.58 -2.32
CA ALA A 90 -9.87 -8.99 -3.07
C ALA A 90 -9.30 -10.33 -2.62
N GLU A 91 -9.75 -10.85 -1.47
CA GLU A 91 -9.20 -12.06 -0.82
C GLU A 91 -7.66 -12.09 -0.90
N PRO A 92 -6.97 -11.02 -0.45
CA PRO A 92 -5.56 -10.87 -0.71
C PRO A 92 -4.76 -11.94 0.03
N ARG A 93 -3.81 -12.55 -0.68
CA ARG A 93 -2.87 -13.48 -0.08
C ARG A 93 -1.90 -12.71 0.82
N VAL A 94 -2.01 -12.92 2.14
CA VAL A 94 -1.07 -12.37 3.11
C VAL A 94 0.03 -13.41 3.33
N GLU A 95 1.24 -13.09 2.88
CA GLU A 95 2.42 -13.91 3.12
C GLU A 95 3.43 -13.12 3.94
N ARG A 96 4.16 -13.84 4.78
CA ARG A 96 5.34 -13.28 5.42
C ARG A 96 6.39 -13.04 4.33
N ILE A 97 6.95 -11.84 4.27
CA ILE A 97 7.97 -11.48 3.25
C ILE A 97 9.40 -11.84 3.68
N THR A 98 9.56 -12.22 4.95
CA THR A 98 10.82 -12.47 5.69
C THR A 98 10.60 -13.57 6.74
N GLY A 99 11.59 -14.39 7.04
CA GLY A 99 11.53 -15.44 8.07
C GLY A 99 12.11 -16.74 7.55
N PRO A 100 12.52 -17.69 8.41
CA PRO A 100 13.05 -18.96 7.94
C PRO A 100 12.04 -19.61 7.00
N ASP A 101 12.49 -20.07 5.83
CA ASP A 101 11.67 -20.87 4.94
C ASP A 101 11.06 -22.01 5.77
N SER A 102 9.73 -22.10 5.81
CA SER A 102 9.06 -23.24 6.41
C SER A 102 9.41 -24.46 5.56
N ASP A 103 10.21 -25.37 6.11
CA ASP A 103 10.34 -26.75 5.64
C ASP A 103 8.98 -27.49 5.67
#